data_AF-A0A517RPB7-F1
#
_entry.id   AF-A0A517RPB7-F1
#
_cell.length_a   1.000
_cell.length_b   1.000
_cell.length_c   1.000
_cell.angle_alpha   90.00
_cell.angle_beta   90.00
_cell.angle_gamma   90.00
#
_symmetry.space_group_name_H-M   'P 1'
#
loop_
_entity.id
_entity.type
_entity.pdbx_description
1 polymer ?
#
loop_
_entity_poly.entity_id
_entity_poly.type
_entity_poly.pdbx_seq_one_letter_code
_entity_poly.pdbx_strand_id
1 'polypeptide(L)'
;MNVPKTPLFVKTHDFVVWLLKHTQRFPKYLRHSYTNRLEGVAFEFEELILMANTLRGKQRQEFLSLADGKLLCLRGLLRYTIDLTLLGSNQFRFAAECVDELGRLLGAWQKGADR
;
A
#
# COMPACT_ATOMS: atom_id res chain seq x y z
N MET A 1 8.21 18.97 -7.74
CA MET A 1 6.95 18.26 -8.09
C MET A 1 5.88 18.62 -7.08
N ASN A 2 4.63 18.80 -7.53
CA ASN A 2 3.50 19.06 -6.64
C ASN A 2 2.75 17.75 -6.37
N VAL A 3 3.10 17.06 -5.29
CA VAL A 3 2.45 15.80 -4.85
C VAL A 3 1.56 16.11 -3.64
N PRO A 4 0.37 15.51 -3.50
CA PRO A 4 -0.49 15.76 -2.35
C PRO A 4 0.23 15.48 -1.02
N LYS A 5 0.08 16.37 -0.04
CA LYS A 5 0.76 16.31 1.26
C LYS A 5 -0.13 15.79 2.40
N THR A 6 -1.31 15.27 2.09
CA THR A 6 -2.17 14.72 3.15
C THR A 6 -1.57 13.43 3.71
N PRO A 7 -1.89 13.06 4.97
CA PRO A 7 -1.23 11.94 5.63
C PRO A 7 -1.28 10.61 4.87
N LEU A 8 -2.35 10.35 4.12
CA LEU A 8 -2.48 9.15 3.30
C LEU A 8 -1.32 9.04 2.29
N PHE A 9 -1.04 10.09 1.51
CA PHE A 9 0.00 10.06 0.48
C PHE A 9 1.40 9.97 1.06
N VAL A 10 1.67 10.78 2.10
CA VAL A 10 3.00 10.80 2.75
C VAL A 10 3.30 9.43 3.35
N LYS A 11 2.36 8.84 4.10
CA LYS A 11 2.56 7.54 4.73
C LYS A 11 2.59 6.40 3.74
N THR A 12 1.81 6.46 2.65
CA THR A 12 1.92 5.48 1.57
C THR A 12 3.32 5.50 0.97
N HIS A 13 3.83 6.69 0.62
CA HIS A 13 5.17 6.84 0.07
C HIS A 13 6.24 6.30 1.02
N ASP A 14 6.20 6.70 2.30
CA ASP A 14 7.14 6.26 3.32
C ASP A 14 7.11 4.72 3.48
N PHE A 15 5.91 4.13 3.48
CA PHE A 15 5.74 2.68 3.55
C PHE A 15 6.27 1.97 2.29
N VAL A 16 6.00 2.49 1.09
CA VAL A 16 6.50 1.93 -0.18
C VAL A 16 8.03 1.97 -0.21
N VAL A 17 8.65 3.09 0.16
CA VAL A 17 10.11 3.20 0.27
C VAL A 17 10.67 2.20 1.28
N TRP A 18 10.01 2.05 2.43
CA TRP A 18 10.40 1.06 3.43
C TRP A 18 10.32 -0.36 2.84
N LEU A 19 9.22 -0.70 2.17
CA LEU A 19 9.00 -2.01 1.58
C LEU A 19 10.08 -2.36 0.57
N LEU A 20 10.35 -1.47 -0.39
CA LEU A 20 11.37 -1.65 -1.43
C LEU A 20 12.77 -1.86 -0.86
N LYS A 21 13.12 -1.20 0.24
CA LYS A 21 14.41 -1.40 0.91
C LYS A 21 14.52 -2.79 1.55
N HIS A 22 13.42 -3.35 2.02
CA HIS A 22 13.40 -4.64 2.69
C HIS A 22 13.34 -5.81 1.70
N THR A 23 12.58 -5.66 0.63
CA THR A 23 12.47 -6.67 -0.45
C THR A 23 13.78 -6.91 -1.20
N GLN A 24 14.70 -5.93 -1.22
CA GLN A 24 16.05 -6.10 -1.78
C GLN A 24 16.82 -7.28 -1.16
N ARG A 25 16.52 -7.62 0.09
CA ARG A 25 17.16 -8.72 0.85
C ARG A 25 16.52 -10.07 0.58
N PHE A 26 15.39 -10.13 -0.13
CA PHE A 26 14.72 -11.39 -0.40
C PHE A 26 15.58 -12.27 -1.35
N PRO A 27 15.44 -13.61 -1.25
CA PRO A 27 16.16 -14.53 -2.12
C PRO A 27 15.97 -14.23 -3.61
N LYS A 28 17.05 -14.36 -4.39
CA LYS A 28 17.03 -14.03 -5.84
C LYS A 28 15.95 -14.78 -6.62
N TYR A 29 15.65 -16.02 -6.25
CA TYR A 29 14.64 -16.85 -6.94
C TYR A 29 13.19 -16.34 -6.76
N LEU A 30 12.94 -15.45 -5.79
CA LEU A 30 11.62 -14.83 -5.58
C LEU A 30 11.46 -13.49 -6.32
N ARG A 31 12.54 -12.91 -6.87
CA ARG A 31 12.53 -11.54 -7.41
C ARG A 31 11.50 -11.34 -8.51
N HIS A 32 11.47 -12.25 -9.49
CA HIS A 32 10.58 -12.16 -10.65
C HIS A 32 9.19 -12.76 -10.43
N SER A 33 8.89 -13.21 -9.20
CA SER A 33 7.61 -13.81 -8.85
C SER A 33 6.97 -13.06 -7.68
N TYR A 34 7.25 -13.49 -6.46
CA TYR A 34 6.65 -12.96 -5.25
C TYR A 34 7.05 -11.52 -4.97
N THR A 35 8.35 -11.19 -5.07
CA THR A 35 8.82 -9.83 -4.77
C THR A 35 8.20 -8.81 -5.71
N ASN A 36 8.27 -9.06 -7.03
CA ASN A 36 7.65 -8.19 -8.03
C ASN A 36 6.14 -8.03 -7.79
N ARG A 37 5.44 -9.09 -7.39
CA ARG A 37 4.01 -9.02 -7.07
C ARG A 37 3.72 -8.16 -5.84
N LEU A 38 4.52 -8.30 -4.78
CA LEU A 38 4.38 -7.54 -3.53
C LEU A 38 4.63 -6.05 -3.76
N GLU A 39 5.72 -5.70 -4.43
CA GLU A 39 6.06 -4.32 -4.78
C GLU A 39 5.04 -3.72 -5.75
N GLY A 40 4.64 -4.47 -6.77
CA GLY A 40 3.63 -4.04 -7.74
C GLY A 40 2.30 -3.69 -7.08
N VAL A 41 1.79 -4.50 -6.16
CA VAL A 41 0.54 -4.19 -5.45
C VAL A 41 0.67 -2.92 -4.57
N ALA A 42 1.84 -2.67 -4.00
CA ALA A 42 2.08 -1.45 -3.23
C ALA A 42 2.08 -0.19 -4.12
N PHE A 43 2.70 -0.25 -5.31
CA PHE A 43 2.64 0.82 -6.30
C PHE A 43 1.23 1.02 -6.86
N GLU A 44 0.52 -0.05 -7.19
CA GLU A 44 -0.88 0.03 -7.65
C GLU A 44 -1.78 0.72 -6.63
N PHE A 45 -1.58 0.46 -5.33
CA PHE A 45 -2.29 1.18 -4.26
C PHE A 45 -1.97 2.68 -4.28
N GLU A 46 -0.69 3.06 -4.37
CA GLU A 46 -0.25 4.46 -4.44
C GLU A 46 -0.82 5.18 -5.67
N GLU A 47 -0.79 4.53 -6.84
CA GLU A 47 -1.36 5.05 -8.07
C GLU A 47 -2.87 5.30 -7.95
N LEU A 48 -3.62 4.36 -7.38
CA LEU A 48 -5.07 4.49 -7.22
C LEU A 48 -5.46 5.65 -6.32
N ILE A 49 -4.75 5.89 -5.22
CA ILE A 49 -5.04 7.05 -4.35
C ILE A 49 -4.66 8.37 -5.02
N LEU A 50 -3.60 8.39 -5.84
CA LEU A 50 -3.21 9.56 -6.62
C LEU A 50 -4.25 9.89 -7.69
N MET A 51 -4.75 8.88 -8.40
CA MET A 51 -5.83 9.04 -9.37
C MET A 51 -7.13 9.48 -8.69
N ALA A 52 -7.49 8.90 -7.54
CA ALA A 52 -8.65 9.35 -6.77
C ALA A 52 -8.57 10.85 -6.38
N ASN A 53 -7.37 11.37 -6.10
CA ASN A 53 -7.18 12.78 -5.74
C ASN A 53 -7.46 13.75 -6.90
N THR A 54 -7.24 13.33 -8.15
CA THR A 54 -7.53 14.16 -9.34
C THR A 54 -9.00 14.11 -9.76
N LEU A 55 -9.76 13.13 -9.25
CA LEU A 55 -11.16 12.89 -9.60
C LEU A 55 -12.13 13.45 -8.54
N ARG A 56 -13.43 13.46 -8.87
CA ARG A 56 -14.53 13.88 -7.98
C ARG A 56 -15.72 12.91 -8.07
N GLY A 57 -16.64 13.00 -7.11
CA GLY A 57 -17.89 12.25 -7.09
C GLY A 57 -17.70 10.73 -7.24
N LYS A 58 -18.54 10.12 -8.07
CA LYS A 58 -18.59 8.65 -8.26
C LYS A 58 -17.25 8.06 -8.74
N GLN A 59 -16.58 8.71 -9.70
CA GLN A 59 -15.31 8.22 -10.21
C GLN A 59 -14.23 8.20 -9.12
N ARG A 60 -14.15 9.25 -8.30
CA ARG A 60 -13.25 9.25 -7.14
C ARG A 60 -13.53 8.06 -6.22
N GLN A 61 -14.80 7.77 -5.94
CA GLN A 61 -15.17 6.66 -5.06
C GLN A 61 -14.84 5.27 -5.64
N GLU A 62 -14.97 5.09 -6.95
CA GLU A 62 -14.57 3.86 -7.63
C GLU A 62 -13.07 3.60 -7.43
N PHE A 63 -12.22 4.63 -7.65
CA PHE A 63 -10.78 4.51 -7.42
C PHE A 63 -10.41 4.27 -5.95
N LEU A 64 -11.08 4.93 -5.00
CA LEU A 64 -10.86 4.66 -3.58
C LEU A 64 -11.29 3.25 -3.15
N SER A 65 -12.32 2.70 -3.78
CA SER A 65 -12.77 1.32 -3.54
C SER A 65 -11.77 0.31 -4.11
N LEU A 66 -11.23 0.59 -5.31
CA LEU A 66 -10.15 -0.22 -5.88
C LEU A 66 -8.88 -0.15 -5.03
N ALA A 67 -8.53 1.03 -4.50
CA ALA A 67 -7.39 1.20 -3.60
C ALA A 67 -7.55 0.33 -2.34
N ASP A 68 -8.76 0.28 -1.77
CA ASP A 68 -9.03 -0.58 -0.60
C ASP A 68 -8.82 -2.06 -0.92
N GLY A 69 -9.28 -2.50 -2.11
CA GLY A 69 -9.02 -3.85 -2.61
C GLY A 69 -7.52 -4.15 -2.77
N LYS A 70 -6.72 -3.22 -3.29
CA LYS A 70 -5.26 -3.40 -3.38
C LYS A 70 -4.59 -3.43 -2.03
N LEU A 71 -5.06 -2.64 -1.06
CA LEU A 71 -4.56 -2.66 0.30
C LEU A 71 -4.85 -4.01 0.99
N LEU A 72 -6.01 -4.62 0.72
CA LEU A 72 -6.32 -5.98 1.16
C LEU A 72 -5.39 -7.02 0.52
N CYS A 73 -5.14 -6.92 -0.79
CA CYS A 73 -4.16 -7.79 -1.46
C CYS A 73 -2.76 -7.63 -0.85
N LEU A 74 -2.34 -6.41 -0.52
CA LEU A 74 -1.07 -6.12 0.12
C LEU A 74 -0.96 -6.80 1.50
N ARG A 75 -2.01 -6.74 2.33
CA ARG A 75 -2.07 -7.50 3.60
C ARG A 75 -1.90 -9.00 3.37
N GLY A 76 -2.60 -9.54 2.39
CA GLY A 76 -2.49 -10.96 2.03
C GLY A 76 -1.06 -11.34 1.62
N LEU A 77 -0.43 -10.53 0.76
CA LEU A 77 0.94 -10.76 0.32
C LEU A 77 1.94 -10.64 1.47
N LEU A 78 1.79 -9.66 2.37
CA LEU A 78 2.66 -9.51 3.53
C LEU A 78 2.64 -10.73 4.45
N ARG A 79 1.54 -11.48 4.56
CA ARG A 79 1.50 -12.71 5.37
C ARG A 79 2.50 -13.77 4.90
N TYR A 80 2.68 -13.92 3.59
CA TYR A 80 3.69 -14.83 3.04
C TYR A 80 5.11 -14.46 3.50
N THR A 81 5.39 -13.20 3.85
CA THR A 81 6.72 -12.84 4.34
C THR A 81 7.08 -13.52 5.66
N ILE A 82 6.08 -13.86 6.48
CA ILE A 82 6.27 -14.63 7.71
C ILE A 82 6.43 -16.11 7.38
N ASP A 83 5.51 -16.66 6.58
CA ASP A 83 5.50 -18.09 6.24
C ASP A 83 6.78 -18.51 5.49
N LEU A 84 7.32 -17.61 4.67
CA LEU A 84 8.56 -17.80 3.92
C LEU A 84 9.80 -17.27 4.67
N THR A 85 9.66 -16.80 5.91
CA THR A 85 10.75 -16.25 6.74
C THR A 85 11.55 -15.11 6.09
N LEU A 86 10.88 -14.29 5.28
CA LEU A 86 11.48 -13.18 4.51
C LEU A 86 11.61 -11.90 5.34
N LEU A 87 10.68 -11.67 6.28
CA LEU A 87 10.73 -10.56 7.22
C LEU A 87 10.82 -11.10 8.66
N GLY A 88 11.62 -10.44 9.49
CA GLY A 88 11.63 -10.70 10.93
C GLY A 88 10.36 -10.19 11.60
N SER A 89 10.06 -10.69 12.80
CA SER A 89 8.81 -10.38 13.52
C SER A 89 8.57 -8.88 13.73
N ASN A 90 9.63 -8.10 14.02
CA ASN A 90 9.52 -6.65 14.17
C ASN A 90 9.23 -5.92 12.84
N GLN A 91 9.79 -6.41 11.73
CA GLN A 91 9.55 -5.85 10.41
C GLN A 91 8.12 -6.14 9.95
N PHE A 92 7.65 -7.36 10.17
CA PHE A 92 6.27 -7.71 9.87
C PHE A 92 5.27 -6.90 10.72
N ARG A 93 5.55 -6.74 12.02
CA ARG A 93 4.72 -5.90 12.91
C ARG A 93 4.63 -4.48 12.38
N PHE A 94 5.76 -3.86 12.07
CA PHE A 94 5.80 -2.52 11.47
C PHE A 94 4.98 -2.47 10.17
N ALA A 95 5.15 -3.43 9.27
CA ALA A 95 4.41 -3.47 8.01
C ALA A 95 2.90 -3.59 8.23
N ALA A 96 2.47 -4.44 9.16
CA ALA A 96 1.06 -4.61 9.51
C ALA A 96 0.46 -3.32 10.09
N GLU A 97 1.16 -2.68 11.03
CA GLU A 97 0.74 -1.41 11.64
C GLU A 97 0.62 -0.29 10.60
N CYS A 98 1.58 -0.18 9.68
CA CYS A 98 1.52 0.77 8.57
C CYS A 98 0.30 0.51 7.68
N VAL A 99 0.08 -0.73 7.23
CA VAL A 99 -1.04 -1.05 6.34
C VAL A 99 -2.40 -0.85 7.01
N ASP A 100 -2.51 -1.10 8.32
CA ASP A 100 -3.71 -0.79 9.09
C ASP A 100 -3.94 0.73 9.21
N GLU A 101 -2.88 1.51 9.39
CA GLU A 101 -2.96 2.97 9.38
C GLU A 101 -3.40 3.52 8.02
N LEU A 102 -2.81 3.02 6.92
CA LEU A 102 -3.22 3.37 5.56
C LEU A 102 -4.69 3.06 5.31
N GLY A 103 -5.20 1.94 5.84
CA GLY A 103 -6.62 1.58 5.74
C GLY A 103 -7.53 2.56 6.47
N ARG A 104 -7.17 3.00 7.68
CA ARG A 104 -7.92 4.03 8.41
C ARG A 104 -7.94 5.36 7.67
N LEU A 105 -6.81 5.77 7.11
CA LEU A 105 -6.68 7.01 6.34
C LEU A 105 -7.49 6.96 5.03
N LEU A 106 -7.45 5.83 4.33
CA LEU A 106 -8.26 5.60 3.14
C LEU A 106 -9.75 5.64 3.46
N GLY A 107 -10.18 4.99 4.54
CA GLY A 107 -11.57 5.02 5.00
C GLY A 107 -12.06 6.43 5.34
N ALA A 108 -11.20 7.27 5.92
CA ALA A 108 -11.52 8.68 6.15
C ALA A 108 -11.70 9.44 4.82
N TRP A 109 -10.89 9.13 3.80
CA TRP A 109 -11.01 9.71 2.45
C TRP A 109 -12.27 9.28 1.69
N GLN A 110 -12.71 8.03 1.89
CA GLN A 110 -13.96 7.51 1.34
C GLN A 110 -15.17 8.22 1.97
N LYS A 111 -15.18 8.38 3.31
CA LYS A 111 -16.24 9.08 4.05
C LYS A 111 -16.26 10.59 3.79
N GLY A 112 -15.10 11.20 3.63
CA GLY A 112 -14.96 12.64 3.37
C GLY A 112 -15.35 13.07 1.95
N ALA A 113 -15.73 12.13 1.07
CA ALA A 113 -16.15 12.43 -0.30
C ALA A 113 -17.58 12.99 -0.40
N ASP A 114 -18.35 12.94 0.68
CA ASP A 114 -19.73 13.45 0.75
C ASP A 114 -19.76 14.94 1.19
N ARG A 115 -18.70 15.70 0.88
CA ARG A 115 -18.66 17.16 1.09
C ARG A 115 -18.35 17.88 -0.21
#